data_AF-A0AAJ0A6K6-F1
#
_entry.id   AF-A0AAJ0A6K6-F1
#
_cell.length_a   1.000
_cell.length_b   1.000
_cell.length_c   1.000
_cell.angle_alpha   90.00
_cell.angle_beta   90.00
_cell.angle_gamma   90.00
#
_symmetry.space_group_name_H-M   'P 1'
#
loop_
_entity.id
_entity.type
_entity.pdbx_description
1 polymer ?
#
loop_
_entity_poly.entity_id
_entity_poly.type
_entity_poly.pdbx_seq_one_letter_code
_entity_poly.pdbx_strand_id
1 'polypeptide(L)'
;MTFRGFLGEVASHGALAIATGPAYVDPETYVAPPSDPSVGASGQNPAALTAAIDWVHANAGKDGWKHIDASRIGVWGQSCGGLESYTAGFNDTRVSHIGIFNSGQLTETASKEVAGNLTKPVFYTLGGPTDVAYPNGERDYSVLPNATSAWKGNHELGHSAAFDALNGGIPAIVGSKILQWVLRGDESAKAWFTGDGPSSIGIEDVVYKNLDSIKVTPI
;
A
#
# COMPACT_ATOMS: atom_id res chain seq x y z
N MET A 1 16.40 -2.67 -8.74
CA MET A 1 15.21 -1.79 -8.61
C MET A 1 13.97 -2.66 -8.38
N THR A 2 13.78 -3.16 -7.16
CA THR A 2 12.75 -4.14 -6.80
C THR A 2 11.32 -3.66 -7.10
N PHE A 3 11.02 -2.38 -6.87
CA PHE A 3 9.65 -1.86 -7.00
C PHE A 3 9.32 -1.25 -8.37
N ARG A 4 10.27 -1.20 -9.32
CA ARG A 4 10.06 -0.54 -10.62
C ARG A 4 8.94 -1.20 -11.43
N GLY A 5 8.85 -2.54 -11.39
CA GLY A 5 7.80 -3.27 -12.07
C GLY A 5 6.42 -2.91 -11.53
N PHE A 6 6.26 -2.97 -10.21
CA PHE A 6 5.03 -2.58 -9.51
C PHE A 6 4.61 -1.14 -9.82
N LEU A 7 5.52 -0.18 -9.65
CA LEU A 7 5.21 1.24 -9.85
C LEU A 7 4.88 1.54 -11.32
N GLY A 8 5.60 0.92 -12.25
CA GLY A 8 5.36 1.06 -13.69
C GLY A 8 4.01 0.49 -14.11
N GLU A 9 3.65 -0.70 -13.60
CA GLU A 9 2.35 -1.33 -13.85
C GLU A 9 1.23 -0.43 -13.32
N VAL A 10 1.24 -0.05 -12.04
CA VAL A 10 0.22 0.81 -11.45
C VAL A 10 0.10 2.14 -12.20
N ALA A 11 1.22 2.78 -12.54
CA ALA A 11 1.22 4.04 -13.29
C ALA A 11 0.62 3.90 -14.70
N SER A 12 0.80 2.75 -15.35
CA SER A 12 0.26 2.48 -16.70
C SER A 12 -1.28 2.50 -16.74
N HIS A 13 -1.94 2.33 -15.59
CA HIS A 13 -3.39 2.40 -15.41
C HIS A 13 -3.91 3.83 -15.15
N GLY A 14 -3.07 4.85 -15.39
CA GLY A 14 -3.46 6.25 -15.33
C GLY A 14 -3.32 6.86 -13.93
N ALA A 15 -2.22 6.54 -13.25
CA ALA A 15 -1.84 7.10 -11.96
C ALA A 15 -0.49 7.82 -12.01
N LEU A 16 -0.31 8.82 -11.14
CA LEU A 16 1.02 9.28 -10.77
C LEU A 16 1.52 8.46 -9.58
N ALA A 17 2.63 7.74 -9.76
CA ALA A 17 3.31 7.03 -8.68
C ALA A 17 4.55 7.83 -8.23
N ILE A 18 4.63 8.18 -6.94
CA ILE A 18 5.81 8.83 -6.35
C ILE A 18 6.48 7.84 -5.40
N ALA A 19 7.68 7.40 -5.76
CA ALA A 19 8.54 6.62 -4.87
C ALA A 19 9.42 7.57 -4.04
N THR A 20 9.44 7.41 -2.72
CA THR A 20 10.16 8.27 -1.78
C THR A 20 11.60 7.83 -1.50
N GLY A 21 12.00 6.68 -2.06
CA GLY A 21 13.39 6.21 -2.06
C GLY A 21 14.23 6.81 -3.20
N PRO A 22 15.56 6.72 -3.13
CA PRO A 22 16.44 7.23 -4.18
C PRO A 22 16.17 6.54 -5.52
N ALA A 23 15.92 7.33 -6.57
CA ALA A 23 15.72 6.83 -7.94
C ALA A 23 17.02 6.27 -8.55
N TYR A 24 18.16 6.78 -8.08
CA TYR A 24 19.49 6.30 -8.43
C TYR A 24 20.36 6.39 -7.18
N VAL A 25 21.16 5.35 -6.95
CA VAL A 25 22.26 5.36 -6.00
C VAL A 25 23.53 5.12 -6.81
N ASP A 26 24.53 5.99 -6.66
CA ASP A 26 25.83 5.80 -7.29
C ASP A 26 26.55 4.64 -6.57
N PRO A 27 26.85 3.53 -7.26
CA PRO A 27 27.44 2.36 -6.61
C PRO A 27 28.85 2.62 -6.04
N GLU A 28 29.56 3.66 -6.48
CA GLU A 28 30.90 3.98 -5.96
C GLU A 28 30.86 4.83 -4.69
N THR A 29 29.78 5.60 -4.49
CA THR A 29 29.65 6.55 -3.39
C THR A 29 28.51 6.22 -2.42
N TYR A 30 27.62 5.31 -2.79
CA TYR A 30 26.52 4.87 -1.95
C TYR A 30 27.03 4.00 -0.81
N VAL A 31 27.00 4.57 0.39
CA VAL A 31 27.12 3.82 1.63
C VAL A 31 25.71 3.42 2.03
N ALA A 32 25.40 2.13 1.94
CA ALA A 32 24.16 1.61 2.50
C ALA A 32 24.09 2.02 3.99
N PRO A 33 22.96 2.57 4.47
CA PRO A 33 22.82 2.86 5.89
C PRO A 33 23.10 1.57 6.69
N PRO A 34 23.83 1.66 7.82
CA PRO A 34 24.23 0.48 8.56
C PRO A 34 23.00 -0.35 8.94
N SER A 35 23.01 -1.64 8.58
CA SER A 35 22.03 -2.63 9.04
C SER A 35 22.39 -3.05 10.46
N ASP A 36 22.12 -2.20 11.44
CA ASP A 36 22.30 -2.56 12.84
C ASP A 36 21.07 -3.33 13.33
N PRO A 37 21.18 -4.62 13.69
CA PRO A 37 20.05 -5.40 14.19
C PRO A 37 19.53 -4.94 15.58
N SER A 38 20.27 -4.08 16.29
CA SER A 38 19.89 -3.47 17.57
C SER A 38 19.24 -2.09 17.44
N VAL A 39 19.47 -1.39 16.33
CA VAL A 39 18.76 -0.18 15.94
C VAL A 39 17.71 -0.61 14.95
N GLY A 40 16.47 -0.83 15.42
CA GLY A 40 15.36 -1.38 14.62
C GLY A 40 15.49 -1.01 13.14
N ALA A 41 15.89 -1.99 12.33
CA ALA A 41 16.20 -1.77 10.93
C ALA A 41 15.01 -1.07 10.31
N SER A 42 15.18 0.16 9.86
CA SER A 42 14.05 0.74 9.16
C SER A 42 14.45 1.80 8.16
N GLY A 43 15.39 2.70 8.50
CA GLY A 43 15.65 3.85 7.62
C GLY A 43 14.35 4.57 7.23
N GLN A 44 13.30 4.39 8.05
CA GLN A 44 11.95 4.73 7.67
C GLN A 44 11.83 6.23 7.63
N ASN A 45 11.21 6.73 6.57
CA ASN A 45 10.98 8.15 6.40
C ASN A 45 9.53 8.41 6.01
N PRO A 46 8.58 8.22 6.94
CA PRO A 46 7.17 8.54 6.69
C PRO A 46 6.99 10.02 6.32
N ALA A 47 7.88 10.91 6.77
CA ALA A 47 7.86 12.31 6.37
C ALA A 47 8.13 12.52 4.86
N ALA A 48 8.85 11.60 4.20
CA ALA A 48 8.98 11.65 2.74
C ALA A 48 7.67 11.32 2.02
N LEU A 49 6.84 10.40 2.55
CA LEU A 49 5.50 10.16 2.02
C LEU A 49 4.62 11.40 2.23
N THR A 50 4.67 12.02 3.41
CA THR A 50 3.95 13.28 3.66
C THR A 50 4.43 14.41 2.74
N ALA A 51 5.73 14.53 2.50
CA ALA A 51 6.28 15.53 1.57
C ALA A 51 5.83 15.26 0.11
N ALA A 52 5.68 13.99 -0.29
CA ALA A 52 5.11 13.65 -1.60
C ALA A 52 3.64 14.08 -1.69
N ILE A 53 2.85 13.89 -0.63
CA ILE A 53 1.46 14.39 -0.56
C ILE A 53 1.42 15.92 -0.66
N ASP A 54 2.27 16.61 0.09
CA ASP A 54 2.40 18.07 0.05
C ASP A 54 2.74 18.56 -1.36
N TRP A 55 3.67 17.87 -2.03
CA TRP A 55 4.05 18.18 -3.40
C TRP A 55 2.88 17.99 -4.37
N VAL A 56 2.10 16.90 -4.25
CA VAL A 56 0.91 16.68 -5.10
C VAL A 56 -0.08 17.81 -4.90
N HIS A 57 -0.37 18.21 -3.67
CA HIS A 57 -1.28 19.34 -3.40
C HIS A 57 -0.77 20.67 -3.95
N ALA A 58 0.55 20.90 -3.90
CA ALA A 58 1.13 22.13 -4.40
C ALA A 58 1.12 22.21 -5.94
N ASN A 59 1.18 21.08 -6.65
CA ASN A 59 1.44 21.03 -8.10
C ASN A 59 0.27 20.51 -8.93
N ALA A 60 -0.63 19.70 -8.38
CA ALA A 60 -1.77 19.15 -9.10
C ALA A 60 -2.61 20.25 -9.76
N GLY A 61 -3.02 20.02 -11.00
CA GLY A 61 -3.79 20.98 -11.80
C GLY A 61 -2.95 22.11 -12.42
N LYS A 62 -1.62 22.14 -12.23
CA LYS A 62 -0.73 23.20 -12.75
C LYS A 62 0.26 22.69 -13.77
N ASP A 63 0.58 23.50 -14.78
CA ASP A 63 1.65 23.26 -15.75
C ASP A 63 1.67 21.82 -16.30
N GLY A 64 2.79 21.10 -16.09
CA GLY A 64 2.97 19.71 -16.49
C GLY A 64 2.10 18.69 -15.73
N TRP A 65 1.43 19.11 -14.67
CA TRP A 65 0.63 18.28 -13.76
C TRP A 65 -0.87 18.59 -13.82
N LYS A 66 -1.33 19.24 -14.91
CA LYS A 66 -2.73 19.63 -15.13
C LYS A 66 -3.75 18.48 -15.05
N HIS A 67 -3.30 17.23 -15.20
CA HIS A 67 -4.13 16.03 -15.17
C HIS A 67 -4.10 15.28 -13.84
N ILE A 68 -3.36 15.79 -12.84
CA ILE A 68 -3.30 15.18 -11.51
C ILE A 68 -4.45 15.72 -10.65
N ASP A 69 -5.21 14.81 -10.04
CA ASP A 69 -6.28 15.12 -9.10
C ASP A 69 -5.79 14.92 -7.66
N ALA A 70 -5.55 16.01 -6.94
CA ALA A 70 -5.08 15.96 -5.55
C ALA A 70 -6.15 15.50 -4.53
N SER A 71 -7.41 15.33 -4.95
CA SER A 71 -8.45 14.80 -4.05
C SER A 71 -8.39 13.27 -3.89
N ARG A 72 -7.53 12.60 -4.67
CA ARG A 72 -7.47 11.13 -4.76
C ARG A 72 -6.04 10.64 -4.52
N ILE A 73 -5.69 10.42 -3.26
CA ILE A 73 -4.33 10.05 -2.85
C ILE A 73 -4.38 8.78 -2.00
N GLY A 74 -3.57 7.78 -2.35
CA GLY A 74 -3.30 6.60 -1.51
C GLY A 74 -1.84 6.58 -1.05
N VAL A 75 -1.57 5.95 0.09
CA VAL A 75 -0.20 5.68 0.56
C VAL A 75 -0.01 4.19 0.77
N TRP A 76 0.97 3.62 0.07
CA TRP A 76 1.17 2.18 -0.01
C TRP A 76 2.63 1.83 0.30
N GLY A 77 2.85 0.67 0.91
CA GLY A 77 4.20 0.22 1.19
C GLY A 77 4.32 -1.26 1.51
N GLN A 78 5.53 -1.76 1.27
CA GLN A 78 5.93 -3.13 1.56
C GLN A 78 6.86 -3.17 2.78
N SER A 79 6.72 -4.20 3.63
CA SER A 79 7.54 -4.36 4.83
C SER A 79 7.57 -3.08 5.69
N CYS A 80 8.75 -2.53 6.01
CA CYS A 80 8.88 -1.26 6.74
C CYS A 80 8.16 -0.08 6.08
N GLY A 81 7.96 -0.09 4.76
CA GLY A 81 7.16 0.91 4.05
C GLY A 81 5.66 0.84 4.36
N GLY A 82 5.14 -0.32 4.79
CA GLY A 82 3.75 -0.42 5.24
C GLY A 82 3.53 0.30 6.58
N LEU A 83 4.50 0.23 7.48
CA LEU A 83 4.53 1.05 8.72
C LEU A 83 4.63 2.55 8.41
N GLU A 84 5.39 2.94 7.38
CA GLU A 84 5.41 4.33 6.90
C GLU A 84 4.06 4.75 6.34
N SER A 85 3.39 3.85 5.60
CA SER A 85 2.06 4.10 5.03
C SER A 85 1.00 4.29 6.10
N TYR A 86 1.06 3.51 7.19
CA TYR A 86 0.27 3.82 8.38
C TYR A 86 0.60 5.21 8.91
N THR A 87 1.87 5.51 9.16
CA THR A 87 2.27 6.78 9.80
C THR A 87 1.85 8.00 8.97
N ALA A 88 2.10 7.98 7.66
CA ALA A 88 1.75 9.05 6.74
C ALA A 88 0.23 9.13 6.50
N GLY A 89 -0.45 7.98 6.47
CA GLY A 89 -1.86 7.89 6.11
C GLY A 89 -2.83 8.05 7.27
N PHE A 90 -2.45 7.70 8.50
CA PHE A 90 -3.37 7.50 9.63
C PHE A 90 -4.21 8.76 9.93
N ASN A 91 -3.56 9.92 10.09
CA ASN A 91 -4.23 11.19 10.42
C ASN A 91 -4.31 12.20 9.26
N ASP A 92 -3.67 11.94 8.12
CA ASP A 92 -3.63 12.91 7.02
C ASP A 92 -4.94 12.89 6.22
N THR A 93 -5.82 13.86 6.41
CA THR A 93 -7.16 13.89 5.78
C THR A 93 -7.15 13.90 4.25
N ARG A 94 -5.99 14.12 3.61
CA ARG A 94 -5.82 14.12 2.15
C ARG A 94 -5.67 12.71 1.58
N VAL A 95 -5.27 11.74 2.41
CA VAL A 95 -5.13 10.33 2.03
C VAL A 95 -6.47 9.62 2.12
N SER A 96 -6.93 9.02 1.03
CA SER A 96 -8.22 8.31 0.94
C SER A 96 -8.15 6.86 1.41
N HIS A 97 -6.99 6.20 1.32
CA HIS A 97 -6.82 4.79 1.70
C HIS A 97 -5.35 4.41 1.92
N ILE A 98 -5.15 3.26 2.56
CA ILE A 98 -3.82 2.70 2.88
C ILE A 98 -3.66 1.32 2.24
N GLY A 99 -2.51 1.08 1.62
CA GLY A 99 -2.13 -0.22 1.04
C GLY A 99 -0.97 -0.85 1.82
N ILE A 100 -1.21 -2.01 2.40
CA ILE A 100 -0.26 -2.75 3.24
C ILE A 100 0.13 -4.04 2.52
N PHE A 101 1.36 -4.12 2.02
CA PHE A 101 1.84 -5.27 1.27
C PHE A 101 2.92 -6.00 2.08
N ASN A 102 2.77 -7.31 2.32
CA ASN A 102 3.74 -8.14 3.08
C ASN A 102 4.27 -7.41 4.34
N SER A 103 3.36 -6.88 5.15
CA SER A 103 3.65 -5.92 6.22
C SER A 103 2.59 -5.99 7.33
N GLY A 104 2.94 -5.42 8.47
CA GLY A 104 2.04 -5.06 9.56
C GLY A 104 2.84 -4.40 10.70
N GLN A 105 2.16 -3.90 11.72
CA GLN A 105 2.76 -3.35 12.93
C GLN A 105 3.70 -4.37 13.58
N LEU A 106 4.78 -3.92 14.23
CA LEU A 106 5.79 -4.84 14.77
C LEU A 106 5.39 -5.45 16.12
N THR A 107 4.46 -4.83 16.83
CA THR A 107 4.03 -5.26 18.17
C THR A 107 2.51 -5.28 18.27
N GLU A 108 1.99 -6.07 19.22
CA GLU A 108 0.56 -6.10 19.52
C GLU A 108 0.04 -4.74 19.99
N THR A 109 0.83 -4.02 20.79
CA THR A 109 0.50 -2.65 21.22
C THR A 109 0.35 -1.72 20.02
N ALA A 110 1.32 -1.71 19.10
CA ALA A 110 1.24 -0.89 17.90
C ALA A 110 0.08 -1.30 16.99
N SER A 111 -0.25 -2.59 16.88
CA SER A 111 -1.45 -3.04 16.17
C SER A 111 -2.72 -2.43 16.77
N LYS A 112 -2.88 -2.49 18.10
CA LYS A 112 -4.06 -1.92 18.79
C LYS A 112 -4.12 -0.40 18.68
N GLU A 113 -3.00 0.28 18.84
CA GLU A 113 -2.93 1.74 18.84
C GLU A 113 -3.06 2.34 17.43
N VAL A 114 -2.48 1.69 16.43
CA VAL A 114 -2.47 2.16 15.04
C VAL A 114 -3.57 1.51 14.23
N ALA A 115 -3.49 0.21 13.93
CA ALA A 115 -4.53 -0.46 13.12
C ALA A 115 -5.89 -0.43 13.84
N GLY A 116 -5.92 -0.65 15.16
CA GLY A 116 -7.14 -0.65 15.97
C GLY A 116 -7.84 0.70 16.10
N ASN A 117 -7.23 1.80 15.65
CA ASN A 117 -7.86 3.12 15.57
C ASN A 117 -8.00 3.64 14.14
N LEU A 118 -7.72 2.80 13.12
CA LEU A 118 -7.75 3.23 11.73
C LEU A 118 -9.18 3.43 11.24
N THR A 119 -9.49 4.63 10.76
CA THR A 119 -10.81 4.99 10.21
C THR A 119 -10.89 4.94 8.69
N LYS A 120 -9.75 4.74 8.02
CA LYS A 120 -9.64 4.77 6.56
C LYS A 120 -9.76 3.37 5.95
N PRO A 121 -10.22 3.28 4.70
CA PRO A 121 -10.09 2.06 3.91
C PRO A 121 -8.65 1.54 3.91
N VAL A 122 -8.50 0.24 4.15
CA VAL A 122 -7.19 -0.43 4.18
C VAL A 122 -7.22 -1.77 3.45
N PHE A 123 -6.15 -2.03 2.68
CA PHE A 123 -6.00 -3.23 1.87
C PHE A 123 -4.72 -3.96 2.26
N TYR A 124 -4.86 -5.19 2.74
CA TYR A 124 -3.74 -6.06 3.12
C TYR A 124 -3.53 -7.12 2.05
N THR A 125 -2.35 -7.15 1.44
CA THR A 125 -1.92 -8.22 0.54
C THR A 125 -0.70 -8.89 1.16
N LEU A 126 -0.89 -10.04 1.79
CA LEU A 126 0.13 -10.65 2.66
C LEU A 126 0.78 -11.87 1.98
N GLY A 127 2.02 -12.16 2.35
CA GLY A 127 2.82 -13.22 1.72
C GLY A 127 2.56 -14.64 2.20
N GLY A 128 1.52 -14.87 3.00
CA GLY A 128 1.20 -16.18 3.59
C GLY A 128 2.14 -16.59 4.73
N PRO A 129 1.93 -17.75 5.38
CA PRO A 129 2.65 -18.14 6.59
C PRO A 129 4.18 -18.23 6.49
N THR A 130 4.76 -18.23 5.29
CA THR A 130 6.22 -18.20 5.08
C THR A 130 6.81 -16.78 5.08
N ASP A 131 5.97 -15.74 5.02
CA ASP A 131 6.35 -14.34 5.14
C ASP A 131 6.54 -13.94 6.62
N VAL A 132 7.70 -13.38 6.94
CA VAL A 132 8.03 -12.88 8.29
C VAL A 132 7.03 -11.83 8.81
N ALA A 133 6.40 -11.08 7.92
CA ALA A 133 5.43 -10.04 8.27
C ALA A 133 3.97 -10.53 8.25
N TYR A 134 3.71 -11.76 7.80
CA TYR A 134 2.38 -12.36 7.77
C TYR A 134 1.62 -12.28 9.12
N PRO A 135 2.20 -12.73 10.26
CA PRO A 135 1.50 -12.66 11.53
C PRO A 135 1.22 -11.21 11.97
N ASN A 136 1.98 -10.23 11.47
CA ASN A 136 1.73 -8.82 11.76
C ASN A 136 0.51 -8.31 11.01
N GLY A 137 0.41 -8.59 9.70
CA GLY A 137 -0.73 -8.18 8.88
C GLY A 137 -2.04 -8.85 9.31
N GLU A 138 -2.00 -10.15 9.63
CA GLU A 138 -3.17 -10.86 10.18
C GLU A 138 -3.62 -10.26 11.52
N ARG A 139 -2.68 -9.93 12.41
CA ARG A 139 -2.97 -9.28 13.69
C ARG A 139 -3.58 -7.90 13.50
N ASP A 140 -2.99 -7.08 12.64
CA ASP A 140 -3.50 -5.74 12.33
C ASP A 140 -4.93 -5.78 11.81
N TYR A 141 -5.22 -6.68 10.86
CA TYR A 141 -6.58 -6.87 10.34
C TYR A 141 -7.58 -7.26 11.44
N SER A 142 -7.17 -8.16 12.34
CA SER A 142 -8.03 -8.67 13.42
C SER A 142 -8.46 -7.59 14.42
N VAL A 143 -7.64 -6.56 14.63
CA VAL A 143 -7.92 -5.50 15.61
C VAL A 143 -8.60 -4.27 15.01
N LEU A 144 -8.76 -4.22 13.67
CA LEU A 144 -9.43 -3.10 13.01
C LEU A 144 -10.84 -2.88 13.58
N PRO A 145 -11.27 -1.61 13.78
CA PRO A 145 -12.64 -1.31 14.15
C PRO A 145 -13.67 -1.97 13.22
N ASN A 146 -14.81 -2.33 13.78
CA ASN A 146 -15.89 -2.97 13.02
C ASN A 146 -16.44 -2.08 11.90
N ALA A 147 -16.29 -0.76 11.98
CA ALA A 147 -16.76 0.18 10.97
C ALA A 147 -15.74 0.45 9.86
N THR A 148 -14.48 0.04 10.03
CA THR A 148 -13.42 0.27 9.05
C THR A 148 -13.65 -0.57 7.80
N SER A 149 -13.60 0.05 6.61
CA SER A 149 -13.57 -0.67 5.34
C SER A 149 -12.23 -1.38 5.20
N ALA A 150 -12.25 -2.70 5.04
CA ALA A 150 -11.02 -3.46 4.96
C ALA A 150 -11.14 -4.66 4.04
N TRP A 151 -10.06 -4.97 3.35
CA TRP A 151 -9.88 -6.20 2.58
C TRP A 151 -8.52 -6.80 2.92
N LYS A 152 -8.46 -8.13 3.02
CA LYS A 152 -7.24 -8.91 3.23
C LYS A 152 -7.25 -10.10 2.29
N GLY A 153 -6.10 -10.41 1.69
CA GLY A 153 -5.86 -11.67 0.98
C GLY A 153 -4.39 -12.09 1.05
N ASN A 154 -4.15 -13.39 0.93
CA ASN A 154 -2.84 -14.03 1.09
C ASN A 154 -2.38 -14.64 -0.25
N HIS A 155 -1.13 -14.40 -0.67
CA HIS A 155 -0.62 -14.92 -1.96
C HIS A 155 0.38 -16.07 -1.83
N GLU A 156 0.80 -16.43 -0.62
CA GLU A 156 1.67 -17.59 -0.34
C GLU A 156 3.07 -17.58 -0.98
N LEU A 157 3.53 -16.45 -1.53
CA LEU A 157 4.86 -16.37 -2.15
C LEU A 157 5.98 -15.94 -1.18
N GLY A 158 5.65 -15.52 0.05
CA GLY A 158 6.61 -15.04 1.04
C GLY A 158 6.90 -13.53 0.99
N HIS A 159 7.92 -13.06 1.73
CA HIS A 159 8.10 -11.64 2.07
C HIS A 159 8.47 -10.74 0.88
N SER A 160 9.48 -11.14 0.10
CA SER A 160 10.00 -10.34 -1.02
C SER A 160 9.37 -10.72 -2.35
N ALA A 161 8.86 -11.94 -2.43
CA ALA A 161 8.35 -12.48 -3.66
C ALA A 161 7.12 -11.68 -4.11
N ALA A 162 7.01 -11.59 -5.44
CA ALA A 162 5.95 -10.94 -6.20
C ALA A 162 6.22 -9.48 -6.57
N PHE A 163 7.03 -8.71 -5.83
CA PHE A 163 7.46 -7.38 -6.28
C PHE A 163 8.60 -7.41 -7.31
N ASP A 164 9.48 -8.42 -7.18
CA ASP A 164 10.63 -8.67 -8.06
C ASP A 164 10.27 -9.36 -9.38
N ALA A 165 9.03 -9.84 -9.51
CA ALA A 165 8.48 -10.39 -10.74
C ALA A 165 8.44 -9.33 -11.87
N LEU A 166 8.43 -9.81 -13.12
CA LEU A 166 8.17 -8.96 -14.27
C LEU A 166 6.82 -8.23 -14.07
N ASN A 167 6.83 -6.90 -14.19
CA ASN A 167 5.68 -6.01 -13.92
C ASN A 167 5.11 -6.08 -12.49
N GLY A 168 5.85 -6.60 -11.51
CA GLY A 168 5.45 -6.58 -10.09
C GLY A 168 4.34 -7.56 -9.69
N GLY A 169 4.06 -8.56 -10.52
CA GLY A 169 3.31 -9.77 -10.15
C GLY A 169 1.94 -9.53 -9.48
N ILE A 170 1.61 -10.40 -8.52
CA ILE A 170 0.35 -10.33 -7.75
C ILE A 170 0.15 -8.96 -7.07
N PRO A 171 1.15 -8.37 -6.37
CA PRO A 171 1.02 -7.05 -5.77
C PRO A 171 0.62 -5.98 -6.78
N ALA A 172 1.21 -5.99 -7.98
CA ALA A 172 0.88 -5.01 -9.01
C ALA A 172 -0.54 -5.19 -9.56
N ILE A 173 -0.99 -6.43 -9.74
CA ILE A 173 -2.39 -6.70 -10.12
C ILE A 173 -3.34 -6.17 -9.05
N VAL A 174 -3.08 -6.45 -7.77
CA VAL A 174 -3.90 -5.95 -6.65
C VAL A 174 -3.85 -4.43 -6.59
N GLY A 175 -2.66 -3.83 -6.65
CA GLY A 175 -2.47 -2.37 -6.65
C GLY A 175 -3.24 -1.69 -7.78
N SER A 176 -3.21 -2.25 -8.99
CA SER A 176 -3.99 -1.75 -10.13
C SER A 176 -5.49 -1.87 -9.88
N LYS A 177 -5.98 -2.94 -9.23
CA LYS A 177 -7.39 -3.06 -8.84
C LYS A 177 -7.79 -2.05 -7.76
N ILE A 178 -6.93 -1.80 -6.76
CA ILE A 178 -7.15 -0.75 -5.75
C ILE A 178 -7.21 0.61 -6.44
N LEU A 179 -6.28 0.92 -7.35
CA LEU A 179 -6.28 2.17 -8.12
C LEU A 179 -7.58 2.34 -8.91
N GLN A 180 -7.95 1.35 -9.73
CA GLN A 180 -9.16 1.43 -10.56
C GLN A 180 -10.40 1.67 -9.68
N TRP A 181 -10.53 0.96 -8.57
CA TRP A 181 -11.68 1.14 -7.70
C TRP A 181 -11.60 2.41 -6.83
N VAL A 182 -10.61 2.50 -5.95
CA VAL A 182 -10.58 3.47 -4.84
C VAL A 182 -10.11 4.85 -5.26
N LEU A 183 -9.32 4.94 -6.34
CA LEU A 183 -8.87 6.21 -6.88
C LEU A 183 -9.62 6.61 -8.14
N ARG A 184 -10.06 5.67 -8.98
CA ARG A 184 -10.77 6.01 -10.23
C ARG A 184 -12.29 5.81 -10.18
N GLY A 185 -12.81 5.10 -9.17
CA GLY A 185 -14.25 4.86 -9.03
C GLY A 185 -14.80 3.77 -9.95
N ASP A 186 -13.96 2.88 -10.47
CA ASP A 186 -14.39 1.73 -11.26
C ASP A 186 -14.97 0.63 -10.36
N GLU A 187 -16.31 0.55 -10.30
CA GLU A 187 -17.04 -0.47 -9.54
C GLU A 187 -16.82 -1.89 -10.09
N SER A 188 -16.38 -2.07 -11.34
CA SER A 188 -16.03 -3.41 -11.83
C SER A 188 -14.76 -3.95 -11.14
N ALA A 189 -13.84 -3.06 -10.74
CA ALA A 189 -12.67 -3.42 -9.96
C ALA A 189 -13.03 -3.79 -8.51
N LYS A 190 -14.09 -3.21 -7.94
CA LYS A 190 -14.63 -3.67 -6.65
C LYS A 190 -15.14 -5.10 -6.72
N ALA A 191 -15.88 -5.44 -7.77
CA ALA A 191 -16.41 -6.80 -7.95
C ALA A 191 -15.30 -7.86 -7.99
N TRP A 192 -14.11 -7.49 -8.46
CA TRP A 192 -12.92 -8.34 -8.40
C TRP A 192 -12.51 -8.66 -6.95
N PHE A 193 -12.58 -7.72 -6.00
CA PHE A 193 -12.20 -7.98 -4.60
C PHE A 193 -13.17 -8.87 -3.83
N THR A 194 -14.45 -8.88 -4.22
CA THR A 194 -15.52 -9.59 -3.50
C THR A 194 -15.96 -10.90 -4.17
N GLY A 195 -15.50 -11.16 -5.40
CA GLY A 195 -15.77 -12.39 -6.15
C GLY A 195 -14.55 -13.29 -6.31
N ASP A 196 -14.51 -14.08 -7.38
CA ASP A 196 -13.43 -15.05 -7.68
C ASP A 196 -12.18 -14.42 -8.32
N GLY A 197 -12.16 -13.10 -8.42
CA GLY A 197 -11.04 -12.35 -8.95
C GLY A 197 -9.69 -12.67 -8.27
N PRO A 198 -9.59 -12.67 -6.93
CA PRO A 198 -8.32 -12.84 -6.25
C PRO A 198 -7.82 -14.29 -6.38
N SER A 199 -8.72 -15.28 -6.23
CA SER A 199 -8.36 -16.70 -6.37
C SER A 199 -7.85 -17.04 -7.76
N SER A 200 -8.33 -16.34 -8.81
CA SER A 200 -7.84 -16.53 -10.19
C SER A 200 -6.35 -16.18 -10.38
N ILE A 201 -5.75 -15.42 -9.46
CA ILE A 201 -4.32 -15.07 -9.49
C ILE A 201 -3.53 -15.67 -8.32
N GLY A 202 -4.10 -16.62 -7.58
CA GLY A 202 -3.44 -17.27 -6.44
C GLY A 202 -3.53 -16.48 -5.14
N ILE A 203 -4.52 -15.60 -4.98
CA ILE A 203 -4.84 -15.02 -3.67
C ILE A 203 -5.90 -15.87 -2.98
N GLU A 204 -5.57 -16.33 -1.78
CA GLU A 204 -6.39 -17.16 -0.90
C GLU A 204 -6.73 -16.41 0.40
N ASP A 205 -7.51 -17.05 1.28
CA ASP A 205 -7.92 -16.53 2.59
C ASP A 205 -8.49 -15.10 2.55
N VAL A 206 -9.27 -14.82 1.51
CA VAL A 206 -9.87 -13.51 1.31
C VAL A 206 -10.91 -13.23 2.38
N VAL A 207 -10.69 -12.16 3.15
CA VAL A 207 -11.63 -11.65 4.15
C VAL A 207 -11.81 -10.15 3.94
N TYR A 208 -13.03 -9.67 4.01
CA TYR A 208 -13.31 -8.24 3.89
C TYR A 208 -14.49 -7.81 4.77
N LYS A 209 -14.56 -6.51 5.06
CA LYS A 209 -15.67 -5.88 5.79
C LYS A 209 -15.89 -4.45 5.31
N ASN A 210 -17.15 -4.01 5.32
CA ASN A 210 -17.59 -2.65 4.98
C ASN A 210 -17.04 -2.08 3.67
N LEU A 211 -16.82 -2.92 2.65
CA LEU A 211 -16.34 -2.42 1.36
C LEU A 211 -17.37 -1.53 0.65
N ASP A 212 -18.66 -1.73 0.93
CA ASP A 212 -19.73 -0.90 0.39
C ASP A 212 -19.74 0.54 0.87
N SER A 213 -19.07 0.87 1.98
CA SER A 213 -18.98 2.27 2.45
C SER A 213 -17.92 3.09 1.71
N ILE A 214 -17.06 2.45 0.91
CA ILE A 214 -16.15 3.18 0.01
C ILE A 214 -16.98 3.72 -1.17
N LYS A 215 -17.07 5.05 -1.27
CA LYS A 215 -17.79 5.76 -2.33
C LYS A 215 -16.84 6.69 -3.06
N VAL A 216 -16.64 6.46 -4.35
CA VAL A 216 -15.71 7.23 -5.19
C VAL A 216 -16.44 7.62 -6.47
N THR A 217 -16.37 8.90 -6.85
CA THR A 217 -16.97 9.36 -8.11
C THR A 217 -16.12 8.87 -9.29
N PRO A 218 -16.70 8.15 -10.28
CA PRO A 218 -15.96 7.65 -11.44
C PRO A 218 -15.29 8.74 -12.29
N ILE A 219 -14.15 8.44 -12.92
CA ILE A 219 -13.43 9.29 -13.90
C ILE A 219 -12.96 8.54 -15.14
#